data_AF-W4K1I1-F1
#
_entry.id   AF-W4K1I1-F1
#
_cell.length_a   1.000
_cell.length_b   1.000
_cell.length_c   1.000
_cell.angle_alpha   90.00
_cell.angle_beta   90.00
_cell.angle_gamma   90.00
#
_symmetry.space_group_name_H-M   'P 1'
#
loop_
_entity.id
_entity.type
_entity.pdbx_description
1 polymer ?
#
loop_
_entity_poly.entity_id
_entity_poly.type
_entity_poly.pdbx_seq_one_letter_code
_entity_poly.pdbx_strand_id
1 'polypeptide(L)'
;MRNIPIEVLDGNVIEYVETVCAVVSEVEYLNLAGSDRIYGFDDDSGDSGMRTSPRQTPPLRPQSRMSTRPREQTYTVPFAFNSLEECLHTLFFPIWTAMVGGALLMYPESLPSLVFEKGYAPVPTSPLDRIAYYGNYAVPHVWIFIGCVVGTALVDPRVFGTLVLLVTLRTMHVWRGYANNRAERLLDERRQSEEIKQWEMDMWCVYLVFAGKEEQFSSLLSSL
;
A
#
# COMPACT_ATOMS: atom_id res chain seq x y z
N MET A 1 -12.95 41.57 -4.32
CA MET A 1 -13.21 40.13 -4.46
C MET A 1 -13.49 39.86 -5.93
N ARG A 2 -12.59 39.16 -6.64
CA ARG A 2 -12.77 38.82 -8.05
C ARG A 2 -13.57 37.52 -8.12
N ASN A 3 -14.73 37.56 -8.77
CA ASN A 3 -15.47 36.34 -9.11
C ASN A 3 -14.68 35.60 -10.19
N ILE A 4 -14.17 34.41 -9.84
CA ILE A 4 -13.55 33.49 -10.78
C ILE A 4 -14.71 32.78 -11.51
N PRO A 5 -14.83 32.88 -12.84
CA PRO A 5 -15.90 32.21 -13.57
C PRO A 5 -15.71 30.69 -13.47
N ILE A 6 -16.79 29.99 -13.10
CA ILE A 6 -16.84 28.54 -12.84
C ILE A 6 -16.76 27.72 -14.15
N GLU A 7 -16.85 28.35 -15.33
CA GLU A 7 -16.90 27.67 -16.63
C GLU A 7 -15.55 27.11 -17.13
N VAL A 8 -14.46 27.24 -16.37
CA VAL A 8 -13.13 26.69 -16.75
C VAL A 8 -12.86 25.31 -16.13
N LEU A 9 -13.76 24.78 -15.29
CA LEU A 9 -13.52 23.48 -14.62
C LEU A 9 -13.91 22.24 -15.44
N ASP A 10 -14.78 22.35 -16.45
CA ASP A 10 -15.35 21.15 -17.10
C ASP A 10 -14.36 20.39 -18.02
N GLY A 11 -13.35 21.07 -18.58
CA GLY A 11 -12.33 20.41 -19.42
C GLY A 11 -11.21 19.76 -18.61
N ASN A 12 -10.69 20.48 -17.60
CA ASN A 12 -9.54 20.02 -16.82
C ASN A 12 -9.88 18.89 -15.86
N VAL A 13 -11.13 18.80 -15.37
CA VAL A 13 -11.51 17.74 -14.43
C VAL A 13 -11.59 16.39 -15.14
N ILE A 14 -12.11 16.34 -16.37
CA ILE A 14 -12.17 15.09 -17.15
C ILE A 14 -10.74 14.64 -17.50
N GLU A 15 -9.89 15.54 -17.97
CA GLU A 15 -8.49 15.22 -18.29
C GLU A 15 -7.69 14.82 -17.05
N TYR A 16 -7.95 15.44 -15.90
CA TYR A 16 -7.37 15.06 -14.62
C TYR A 16 -7.85 13.67 -14.17
N VAL A 17 -9.15 13.37 -14.31
CA VAL A 17 -9.71 12.04 -13.98
C VAL A 17 -9.14 10.99 -14.92
N GLU A 18 -9.05 11.24 -16.23
CA GLU A 18 -8.42 10.31 -17.17
C GLU A 18 -6.94 10.10 -16.86
N THR A 19 -6.20 11.16 -16.52
CA THR A 19 -4.79 11.06 -16.13
C THR A 19 -4.62 10.27 -14.84
N VAL A 20 -5.45 10.53 -13.83
CA VAL A 20 -5.44 9.78 -12.56
C VAL A 20 -5.83 8.33 -12.81
N CYS A 21 -6.86 8.06 -13.60
CA CYS A 21 -7.24 6.69 -13.97
C CYS A 21 -6.13 5.97 -14.74
N ALA A 22 -5.44 6.63 -15.67
CA ALA A 22 -4.31 6.07 -16.40
C ALA A 22 -3.14 5.74 -15.46
N VAL A 23 -2.79 6.64 -14.55
CA VAL A 23 -1.75 6.42 -13.53
C VAL A 23 -2.15 5.29 -12.58
N VAL A 24 -3.40 5.25 -12.13
CA VAL A 24 -3.92 4.18 -11.27
C VAL A 24 -3.89 2.83 -12.00
N SER A 25 -4.28 2.78 -13.27
CA SER A 25 -4.21 1.55 -14.09
C SER A 25 -2.78 1.08 -14.33
N GLU A 26 -1.81 1.98 -14.55
CA GLU A 26 -0.39 1.60 -14.66
C GLU A 26 0.17 1.09 -13.32
N VAL A 27 -0.15 1.74 -12.21
CA VAL A 27 0.28 1.31 -10.87
C VAL A 27 -0.33 -0.04 -10.50
N GLU A 28 -1.60 -0.28 -10.85
CA GLU A 28 -2.27 -1.56 -10.64
C GLU A 28 -1.64 -2.67 -11.50
N TYR A 29 -1.27 -2.36 -12.75
CA TYR A 29 -0.53 -3.29 -13.62
C TYR A 29 0.86 -3.64 -13.05
N LEU A 30 1.59 -2.66 -12.52
CA LEU A 30 2.89 -2.89 -11.88
C LEU A 30 2.79 -3.70 -10.59
N ASN A 31 1.74 -3.46 -9.79
CA ASN A 31 1.47 -4.24 -8.59
C ASN A 31 1.07 -5.68 -8.90
N LEU A 32 0.25 -5.90 -9.94
CA LEU A 32 -0.11 -7.24 -10.40
C LEU A 32 1.12 -7.99 -10.93
N ALA A 33 1.99 -7.31 -11.68
CA ALA A 33 3.25 -7.89 -12.17
C ALA A 33 4.27 -8.19 -11.03
N GLY A 34 4.19 -7.47 -9.92
CA GLY A 34 5.02 -7.68 -8.73
C GLY A 34 4.50 -8.80 -7.81
N SER A 35 3.18 -8.94 -7.66
CA SER A 35 2.54 -9.91 -6.77
C SER A 35 2.82 -11.37 -7.16
N ASP A 36 2.89 -11.67 -8.47
CA ASP A 36 3.23 -13.01 -8.98
C ASP A 36 4.68 -13.45 -8.66
N ARG A 37 5.57 -12.53 -8.24
CA ARG A 37 6.93 -12.89 -7.80
C ARG A 37 7.05 -13.23 -6.32
N ILE A 38 6.14 -12.76 -5.47
CA ILE A 38 6.31 -12.84 -4.01
C ILE A 38 5.75 -14.16 -3.43
N TYR A 39 4.85 -14.84 -4.14
CA TYR A 39 4.29 -16.14 -3.72
C TYR A 39 4.92 -17.38 -4.37
N GLY A 40 6.02 -17.22 -5.10
CA GLY A 40 6.84 -18.33 -5.59
C GLY A 40 7.84 -18.82 -4.55
N PHE A 41 7.38 -19.16 -3.33
CA PHE A 41 8.22 -19.87 -2.38
C PHE A 41 8.17 -21.35 -2.74
N ASP A 42 9.05 -21.75 -3.67
CA ASP A 42 9.37 -23.16 -3.90
C ASP A 42 10.00 -23.69 -2.61
N ASP A 43 9.18 -24.34 -1.77
CA ASP A 43 9.60 -25.14 -0.61
C ASP A 43 10.43 -26.35 -1.08
N ASP A 44 11.62 -26.11 -1.62
CA ASP A 44 12.64 -27.13 -1.88
C ASP A 44 13.67 -27.12 -0.73
N SER A 45 13.15 -27.15 0.50
CA SER A 45 13.97 -27.36 1.69
C SER A 45 14.23 -28.85 1.83
N GLY A 46 15.28 -29.30 1.13
CA GLY A 46 15.84 -30.63 1.18
C GLY A 46 16.10 -31.11 2.61
N ASP A 47 15.32 -32.12 2.99
CA ASP A 47 15.47 -32.94 4.19
C ASP A 47 16.82 -33.68 4.16
N SER A 48 17.80 -33.19 4.93
CA SER A 48 19.08 -33.87 5.16
C SER A 48 19.09 -34.61 6.49
N GLY A 49 18.69 -35.88 6.45
CA GLY A 49 19.18 -36.98 7.31
C GLY A 49 18.73 -36.94 8.77
N MET A 50 18.32 -38.03 9.42
CA MET A 50 18.78 -39.41 9.27
C MET A 50 17.85 -40.31 10.10
N ARG A 51 17.08 -41.21 9.48
CA ARG A 51 16.57 -42.42 10.14
C ARG A 51 16.22 -43.50 9.12
N THR A 52 17.08 -44.50 9.08
CA THR A 52 16.93 -45.74 8.32
C THR A 52 15.74 -46.56 8.86
N SER A 53 14.70 -46.71 8.05
CA SER A 53 13.75 -47.82 8.14
C SER A 53 13.13 -48.09 6.76
N PRO A 54 13.12 -49.34 6.29
CA PRO A 54 12.61 -49.67 4.96
C PRO A 54 11.08 -49.72 5.03
N ARG A 55 10.42 -48.65 4.56
CA ARG A 55 8.96 -48.60 4.43
C ARG A 55 8.59 -48.42 2.96
N GLN A 56 7.81 -49.38 2.49
CA GLN A 56 7.36 -49.57 1.11
C GLN A 56 6.92 -48.27 0.43
N THR A 57 7.58 -47.98 -0.70
CA THR A 57 7.23 -46.92 -1.64
C THR A 57 5.88 -47.25 -2.30
N PRO A 58 4.85 -46.40 -2.16
CA PRO A 58 3.64 -46.53 -2.95
C PRO A 58 3.93 -46.19 -4.42
N PRO A 59 3.22 -46.79 -5.39
CA PRO A 59 3.43 -46.54 -6.80
C PRO A 59 3.12 -45.07 -7.14
N LEU A 60 4.07 -44.44 -7.84
CA LEU A 60 3.99 -43.07 -8.34
C LEU A 60 2.72 -42.89 -9.19
N ARG A 61 1.79 -42.08 -8.69
CA ARG A 61 0.63 -41.62 -9.45
C ARG A 61 1.12 -40.60 -10.49
N PRO A 62 0.68 -40.66 -11.77
CA PRO A 62 1.13 -39.72 -12.79
C PRO A 62 0.74 -38.31 -12.36
N GLN A 63 1.73 -37.44 -12.11
CA GLN A 63 1.46 -36.02 -11.96
C GLN A 63 1.02 -35.49 -13.31
N SER A 64 -0.29 -35.31 -13.45
CA SER A 64 -0.91 -34.58 -14.54
C SER A 64 -0.28 -33.18 -14.58
N ARG A 65 0.60 -32.95 -15.56
CA ARG A 65 1.15 -31.65 -15.91
C ARG A 65 -0.02 -30.67 -15.99
N MET A 66 -0.18 -29.86 -14.94
CA MET A 66 -1.19 -28.83 -14.90
C MET A 66 -0.70 -27.73 -15.84
N SER A 67 -1.20 -27.79 -17.08
CA SER A 67 -0.96 -26.78 -18.10
C SER A 67 -1.60 -25.48 -17.60
N THR A 68 -0.79 -24.65 -16.95
CA THR A 68 -1.08 -23.24 -16.66
C THR A 68 -1.11 -22.48 -17.98
N ARG A 69 -2.19 -22.66 -18.75
CA ARG A 69 -2.51 -21.71 -19.82
C ARG A 69 -2.91 -20.42 -19.11
N PRO A 70 -2.19 -19.30 -19.29
CA PRO A 70 -2.62 -18.02 -18.76
C PRO A 70 -3.97 -17.72 -19.42
N ARG A 71 -5.02 -17.72 -18.60
CA ARG A 71 -6.37 -17.42 -19.05
C ARG A 71 -6.40 -15.91 -19.18
N GLU A 72 -6.25 -15.41 -20.41
CA GLU A 72 -6.53 -14.00 -20.73
C GLU A 72 -7.99 -13.72 -20.37
N GLN A 73 -8.24 -13.30 -19.13
CA GLN A 73 -9.50 -12.74 -18.73
C GLN A 73 -9.48 -11.29 -19.15
N THR A 74 -10.09 -10.99 -20.30
CA THR A 74 -10.41 -9.62 -20.69
C THR A 74 -11.49 -9.12 -19.73
N TYR A 75 -11.07 -8.41 -18.67
CA TYR A 75 -11.99 -7.77 -17.74
C TYR A 75 -12.55 -6.51 -18.39
N THR A 76 -13.69 -6.62 -19.08
CA THR A 76 -14.50 -5.45 -19.43
C THR A 76 -15.20 -4.98 -18.16
N VAL A 77 -14.72 -3.90 -17.56
CA VAL A 77 -15.32 -3.29 -16.37
C VAL A 77 -16.52 -2.46 -16.82
N PRO A 78 -17.78 -2.85 -16.50
CA PRO A 78 -18.93 -2.04 -16.86
C PRO A 78 -18.99 -0.80 -15.97
N PHE A 79 -18.65 0.37 -16.50
CA PHE A 79 -18.80 1.68 -15.84
C PHE A 79 -20.27 2.14 -15.84
N ALA A 80 -21.18 1.32 -15.30
CA ALA A 80 -22.56 1.71 -15.09
C ALA A 80 -22.77 2.02 -13.61
N PHE A 81 -22.82 3.30 -13.26
CA PHE A 81 -23.21 3.76 -11.92
C PHE A 81 -24.71 3.59 -11.75
N ASN A 82 -25.13 2.78 -10.79
CA ASN A 82 -26.54 2.53 -10.51
C ASN A 82 -27.10 3.54 -9.49
N SER A 83 -26.23 4.29 -8.81
CA SER A 83 -26.62 5.29 -7.81
C SER A 83 -25.68 6.51 -7.75
N LEU A 84 -26.19 7.64 -7.23
CA LEU A 84 -25.39 8.84 -6.95
C LEU A 84 -24.31 8.54 -5.89
N GLU A 85 -24.61 7.67 -4.93
CA GLU A 85 -23.67 7.24 -3.90
C GLU A 85 -22.45 6.55 -4.49
N GLU A 86 -22.64 5.60 -5.41
CA GLU A 86 -21.56 4.94 -6.15
C GLU A 86 -20.70 5.96 -6.93
N CYS A 87 -21.35 6.93 -7.58
CA CYS A 87 -20.65 7.99 -8.31
C CYS A 87 -19.77 8.86 -7.38
N LEU A 88 -20.33 9.32 -6.26
CA LEU A 88 -19.59 10.11 -5.27
C LEU A 88 -18.45 9.28 -4.66
N HIS A 89 -18.71 8.02 -4.33
CA HIS A 89 -17.72 7.10 -3.79
C HIS A 89 -16.54 6.92 -4.76
N THR A 90 -16.81 6.73 -6.06
CA THR A 90 -15.76 6.64 -7.09
C THR A 90 -15.00 7.96 -7.27
N LEU A 91 -15.66 9.11 -7.19
CA LEU A 91 -15.02 10.43 -7.27
C LEU A 91 -14.11 10.72 -6.07
N PHE A 92 -14.53 10.34 -4.86
CA PHE A 92 -13.78 10.60 -3.63
C PHE A 92 -12.71 9.55 -3.34
N PHE A 93 -12.76 8.38 -3.98
CA PHE A 93 -11.73 7.35 -3.84
C PHE A 93 -10.30 7.84 -4.16
N PRO A 94 -10.00 8.45 -5.33
CA PRO A 94 -8.65 8.94 -5.62
C PRO A 94 -8.20 10.02 -4.64
N ILE A 95 -9.11 10.89 -4.20
CA ILE A 95 -8.83 11.91 -3.17
C ILE A 95 -8.44 11.22 -1.86
N TRP A 96 -9.18 10.19 -1.45
CA TRP A 96 -8.84 9.39 -0.28
C TRP A 96 -7.50 8.68 -0.42
N THR A 97 -7.19 8.06 -1.55
CA THR A 97 -5.88 7.42 -1.77
C THR A 97 -4.71 8.40 -1.63
N ALA A 98 -4.85 9.62 -2.18
CA ALA A 98 -3.86 10.67 -2.03
C ALA A 98 -3.72 11.11 -0.55
N MET A 99 -4.83 11.22 0.19
CA MET A 99 -4.78 11.50 1.62
C MET A 99 -4.06 10.39 2.40
N VAL A 100 -4.30 9.13 2.08
CA VAL A 100 -3.62 7.98 2.72
C VAL A 100 -2.12 8.01 2.42
N GLY A 101 -1.73 8.26 1.18
CA GLY A 101 -0.31 8.42 0.79
C GLY A 101 0.37 9.58 1.51
N GLY A 102 -0.32 10.71 1.64
CA GLY A 102 0.17 11.86 2.40
C GLY A 102 0.29 11.56 3.89
N ALA A 103 -0.68 10.86 4.48
CA ALA A 103 -0.65 10.43 5.87
C ALA A 103 0.51 9.45 6.14
N LEU A 104 0.74 8.48 5.24
CA LEU A 104 1.89 7.56 5.28
C LEU A 104 3.21 8.30 5.39
N LEU A 105 3.38 9.39 4.64
CA LEU A 105 4.64 10.14 4.62
C LEU A 105 4.77 11.16 5.74
N MET A 106 3.69 11.79 6.18
CA MET A 106 3.74 13.01 7.01
C MET A 106 3.07 12.88 8.39
N TYR A 107 2.05 12.03 8.52
CA TYR A 107 1.19 11.90 9.71
C TYR A 107 0.79 10.44 10.00
N PRO A 108 1.76 9.56 10.24
CA PRO A 108 1.55 8.13 10.44
C PRO A 108 0.58 7.77 11.59
N GLU A 109 0.49 8.62 12.60
CA GLU A 109 -0.41 8.43 13.75
C GLU A 109 -1.90 8.49 13.36
N SER A 110 -2.22 9.23 12.30
CA SER A 110 -3.60 9.43 11.83
C SER A 110 -4.11 8.30 10.93
N LEU A 111 -3.23 7.38 10.59
CA LEU A 111 -3.37 6.46 9.48
C LEU A 111 -4.36 5.33 9.75
N PRO A 112 -4.41 4.70 10.95
CA PRO A 112 -5.44 3.71 11.26
C PRO A 112 -6.86 4.29 11.18
N SER A 113 -7.07 5.51 11.70
CA SER A 113 -8.37 6.18 11.63
C SER A 113 -8.74 6.54 10.18
N LEU A 114 -7.78 7.05 9.39
CA LEU A 114 -8.02 7.43 8.00
C LEU A 114 -8.31 6.23 7.09
N VAL A 115 -7.64 5.09 7.32
CA VAL A 115 -7.75 3.91 6.47
C VAL A 115 -8.91 3.02 6.89
N PHE A 116 -9.03 2.70 8.17
CA PHE A 116 -9.92 1.62 8.65
C PHE A 116 -11.19 2.12 9.33
N GLU A 117 -11.22 3.33 9.88
CA GLU A 117 -12.40 3.85 10.58
C GLU A 117 -13.32 4.62 9.62
N LYS A 118 -12.75 5.50 8.80
CA LYS A 118 -13.49 6.39 7.88
C LYS A 118 -13.22 6.10 6.40
N GLY A 119 -12.36 5.13 6.14
CA GLY A 119 -11.83 4.89 4.81
C GLY A 119 -12.65 3.93 3.98
N TYR A 120 -12.08 3.62 2.82
CA TYR A 120 -12.64 2.72 1.82
C TYR A 120 -12.20 1.26 2.04
N ALA A 121 -11.27 1.04 2.98
CA ALA A 121 -10.79 -0.28 3.33
C ALA A 121 -11.70 -0.91 4.40
N PRO A 122 -11.94 -2.24 4.34
CA PRO A 122 -12.67 -2.92 5.39
C PRO A 122 -11.94 -2.82 6.72
N VAL A 123 -12.70 -2.79 7.82
CA VAL A 123 -12.14 -2.84 9.17
C VAL A 123 -11.34 -4.14 9.34
N PRO A 124 -10.06 -4.08 9.72
CA PRO A 124 -9.19 -5.23 9.79
C PRO A 124 -9.63 -6.12 10.96
N THR A 125 -9.71 -7.44 10.73
CA THR A 125 -10.10 -8.40 11.77
C THR A 125 -8.91 -8.83 12.61
N SER A 126 -7.71 -8.76 12.03
CA SER A 126 -6.46 -9.12 12.68
C SER A 126 -5.35 -8.09 12.43
N PRO A 127 -4.31 -8.04 13.28
CA PRO A 127 -3.11 -7.24 13.00
C PRO A 127 -2.41 -7.63 11.69
N LEU A 128 -2.48 -8.91 11.32
CA LEU A 128 -1.94 -9.43 10.07
C LEU A 128 -2.64 -8.84 8.84
N ASP A 129 -3.96 -8.60 8.91
CA ASP A 129 -4.72 -7.99 7.82
C ASP A 129 -4.23 -6.56 7.54
N ARG A 130 -3.92 -5.80 8.59
CA ARG A 130 -3.38 -4.43 8.45
C ARG A 130 -2.01 -4.44 7.81
N ILE A 131 -1.14 -5.33 8.28
CA ILE A 131 0.18 -5.54 7.72
C ILE A 131 0.09 -5.90 6.24
N ALA A 132 -0.77 -6.87 5.89
CA ALA A 132 -0.97 -7.30 4.52
C ALA A 132 -1.53 -6.15 3.66
N TYR A 133 -2.42 -5.34 4.21
CA TYR A 133 -2.91 -4.14 3.54
C TYR A 133 -1.75 -3.17 3.24
N TYR A 134 -0.94 -2.83 4.23
CA TYR A 134 0.16 -1.89 4.04
C TYR A 134 1.25 -2.43 3.12
N GLY A 135 1.58 -3.73 3.20
CA GLY A 135 2.54 -4.37 2.31
C GLY A 135 2.13 -4.29 0.84
N ASN A 136 0.83 -4.43 0.54
CA ASN A 136 0.33 -4.43 -0.84
C ASN A 136 -0.03 -3.03 -1.36
N TYR A 137 -0.56 -2.15 -0.50
CA TYR A 137 -1.20 -0.91 -0.94
C TYR A 137 -0.46 0.38 -0.54
N ALA A 138 0.50 0.35 0.38
CA ALA A 138 1.19 1.57 0.81
C ALA A 138 1.94 2.27 -0.32
N VAL A 139 2.64 1.50 -1.16
CA VAL A 139 3.43 2.02 -2.29
C VAL A 139 2.53 2.73 -3.31
N PRO A 140 1.43 2.12 -3.81
CA PRO A 140 0.46 2.80 -4.66
C PRO A 140 -0.08 4.11 -4.08
N HIS A 141 -0.50 4.13 -2.81
CA HIS A 141 -1.03 5.33 -2.17
C HIS A 141 0.00 6.47 -2.17
N VAL A 142 1.25 6.16 -1.87
CA VAL A 142 2.36 7.12 -1.90
C VAL A 142 2.60 7.64 -3.31
N TRP A 143 2.58 6.79 -4.34
CA TRP A 143 2.73 7.21 -5.73
C TRP A 143 1.60 8.12 -6.20
N ILE A 144 0.35 7.79 -5.86
CA ILE A 144 -0.80 8.64 -6.18
C ILE A 144 -0.66 10.00 -5.51
N PHE A 145 -0.28 10.04 -4.22
CA PHE A 145 -0.02 11.28 -3.51
C PHE A 145 1.10 12.11 -4.18
N ILE A 146 2.23 11.48 -4.54
CA ILE A 146 3.32 12.16 -5.26
C ILE A 146 2.82 12.68 -6.62
N GLY A 147 2.02 11.91 -7.35
CA GLY A 147 1.38 12.34 -8.58
C GLY A 147 0.53 13.60 -8.40
N CYS A 148 -0.29 13.66 -7.34
CA CYS A 148 -1.04 14.87 -6.99
C CYS A 148 -0.13 16.06 -6.68
N VAL A 149 0.97 15.85 -5.96
CA VAL A 149 1.97 16.90 -5.68
C VAL A 149 2.60 17.41 -6.97
N VAL A 150 3.05 16.51 -7.85
CA VAL A 150 3.64 16.87 -9.15
C VAL A 150 2.64 17.58 -10.05
N GLY A 151 1.36 17.18 -10.04
CA GLY A 151 0.28 17.83 -10.77
C GLY A 151 0.14 19.32 -10.42
N THR A 152 0.47 19.73 -9.19
CA THR A 152 0.45 21.16 -8.81
C THR A 152 1.47 22.00 -9.59
N ALA A 153 2.53 21.40 -10.13
CA ALA A 153 3.50 22.08 -10.98
C ALA A 153 2.88 22.61 -12.29
N LEU A 154 1.84 21.95 -12.78
CA LEU A 154 1.10 22.37 -13.98
C LEU A 154 0.26 23.63 -13.71
N VAL A 155 -0.13 23.87 -12.45
CA VAL A 155 -0.96 25.01 -12.06
C VAL A 155 -0.10 26.21 -11.65
N ASP A 156 0.85 26.02 -10.73
CA ASP A 156 1.79 27.06 -10.30
C ASP A 156 3.13 26.44 -9.82
N PRO A 157 4.24 26.68 -10.54
CA PRO A 157 5.55 26.12 -10.19
C PRO A 157 6.09 26.63 -8.84
N ARG A 158 5.66 27.80 -8.36
CA ARG A 158 6.08 28.34 -7.06
C ARG A 158 5.40 27.60 -5.91
N VAL A 159 4.12 27.28 -6.07
CA VAL A 159 3.37 26.47 -5.11
C VAL A 159 3.97 25.07 -5.05
N PHE A 160 4.25 24.47 -6.21
CA PHE A 160 4.91 23.17 -6.30
C PHE A 160 6.24 23.13 -5.54
N GLY A 161 7.14 24.09 -5.78
CA GLY A 161 8.44 24.12 -5.09
C GLY A 161 8.31 24.22 -3.58
N THR A 162 7.35 25.01 -3.09
CA THR A 162 7.07 25.15 -1.65
C THR A 162 6.50 23.85 -1.08
N LEU A 163 5.57 23.22 -1.80
CA LEU A 163 4.89 22.02 -1.35
C LEU A 163 5.84 20.82 -1.31
N VAL A 164 6.67 20.61 -2.34
CA VAL A 164 7.71 19.58 -2.36
C VAL A 164 8.69 19.75 -1.21
N LEU A 165 9.12 20.99 -0.94
CA LEU A 165 10.03 21.28 0.17
C LEU A 165 9.40 20.93 1.52
N LEU A 166 8.14 21.34 1.75
CA LEU A 166 7.41 21.05 2.99
C LEU A 166 7.19 19.55 3.19
N VAL A 167 6.74 18.85 2.15
CA VAL A 167 6.54 17.39 2.18
C VAL A 167 7.87 16.70 2.50
N THR A 168 8.94 17.03 1.76
CA THR A 168 10.25 16.40 1.96
C THR A 168 10.81 16.65 3.35
N LEU A 169 10.76 17.89 3.85
CA LEU A 169 11.21 18.22 5.21
C LEU A 169 10.41 17.49 6.27
N ARG A 170 9.08 17.44 6.13
CA ARG A 170 8.20 16.75 7.06
C ARG A 170 8.45 15.24 7.06
N THR A 171 8.53 14.63 5.88
CA THR A 171 8.85 13.21 5.72
C THR A 171 10.22 12.91 6.33
N MET A 172 11.26 13.68 5.99
CA MET A 172 12.59 13.47 6.57
C MET A 172 12.57 13.57 8.11
N HIS A 173 11.85 14.55 8.67
CA HIS A 173 11.70 14.71 10.11
C HIS A 173 11.03 13.49 10.76
N VAL A 174 9.88 13.06 10.23
CA VAL A 174 9.11 11.92 10.74
C VAL A 174 9.95 10.64 10.68
N TRP A 175 10.56 10.36 9.53
CA TRP A 175 11.33 9.14 9.30
C TRP A 175 12.63 9.10 10.09
N ARG A 176 13.29 10.25 10.30
CA ARG A 176 14.45 10.35 11.20
C ARG A 176 14.06 10.05 12.65
N GLY A 177 12.87 10.44 13.08
CA GLY A 177 12.32 10.09 14.39
C GLY A 177 12.13 8.58 14.57
N TYR A 178 11.67 7.87 13.53
CA TYR A 178 11.59 6.40 13.56
C TYR A 178 12.95 5.73 13.56
N ALA A 179 13.88 6.20 12.72
CA ALA A 179 15.22 5.63 12.62
C ALA A 179 16.01 5.76 13.94
N ASN A 180 15.95 6.93 14.57
CA ASN A 180 16.74 7.23 15.77
C ASN A 180 16.16 6.61 17.04
N ASN A 181 14.84 6.60 17.19
CA ASN A 181 14.20 6.19 18.45
C ASN A 181 13.94 4.67 18.51
N ARG A 182 14.48 3.87 17.58
CA ARG A 182 14.27 2.42 17.53
C ARG A 182 14.68 1.72 18.82
N ALA A 183 15.88 2.04 19.32
CA ALA A 183 16.44 1.34 20.49
C ALA A 183 15.72 1.72 21.78
N GLU A 184 15.29 2.97 21.91
CA GLU A 184 14.67 3.48 23.13
C GLU A 184 13.21 3.03 23.24
N ARG A 185 12.48 2.89 22.12
CA ARG A 185 11.08 2.44 22.11
C ARG A 185 10.92 0.96 22.48
N LEU A 186 11.86 0.09 22.09
CA LEU A 186 11.87 -1.32 22.52
C LEU A 186 12.03 -1.47 24.04
N LEU A 187 12.63 -0.48 24.71
CA LEU A 187 12.84 -0.51 26.16
C LEU A 187 11.61 0.00 26.94
N ASP A 188 10.73 0.79 26.31
CA ASP A 188 9.58 1.44 26.97
C ASP A 188 8.24 0.73 26.71
N GLU A 189 8.26 -0.49 26.16
CA GLU A 189 7.09 -1.34 25.85
C GLU A 189 6.11 -1.51 27.01
N ARG A 190 6.55 -1.35 28.26
CA ARG A 190 5.69 -1.47 29.45
C ARG A 190 4.79 -0.25 29.69
N ARG A 191 5.07 0.90 29.08
CA ARG A 191 4.44 2.18 29.44
C ARG A 191 3.54 2.77 28.37
N GLN A 192 3.65 2.33 27.13
CA GLN A 192 2.83 2.82 26.03
C GLN A 192 1.42 2.24 26.05
N SER A 193 0.43 3.05 25.65
CA SER A 193 -0.92 2.57 25.43
C SER A 193 -0.95 1.58 24.26
N GLU A 194 -1.84 0.59 24.33
CA GLU A 194 -1.98 -0.46 23.29
C GLU A 194 -2.25 0.13 21.89
N GLU A 195 -2.95 1.27 21.83
CA GLU A 195 -3.20 1.99 20.58
C GLU A 195 -1.90 2.56 19.96
N ILE A 196 -1.00 3.09 20.80
CA ILE A 196 0.29 3.63 20.35
C ILE A 196 1.17 2.52 19.77
N LYS A 197 1.23 1.37 20.47
CA LYS A 197 1.97 0.21 20.00
C LYS A 197 1.47 -0.26 18.63
N GLN A 198 0.16 -0.25 18.43
CA GLN A 198 -0.46 -0.82 17.25
C GLN A 198 -0.11 -0.06 15.97
N TRP A 199 -0.25 1.28 15.97
CA TRP A 199 0.12 2.08 14.80
C TRP A 199 1.65 2.14 14.61
N GLU A 200 2.44 2.12 15.68
CA GLU A 200 3.91 2.07 15.59
C GLU A 200 4.38 0.79 14.90
N MET A 201 3.78 -0.35 15.24
CA MET A 201 4.06 -1.63 14.60
C MET A 201 3.71 -1.60 13.11
N ASP A 202 2.54 -1.06 12.76
CA ASP A 202 2.09 -0.93 11.38
C ASP A 202 3.05 -0.03 10.56
N MET A 203 3.52 1.08 11.14
CA MET A 203 4.52 1.94 10.50
C MET A 203 5.89 1.30 10.35
N TRP A 204 6.29 0.47 11.32
CA TRP A 204 7.53 -0.27 11.22
C TRP A 204 7.48 -1.28 10.08
N CYS A 205 6.33 -1.91 9.89
CA CYS A 205 6.07 -2.80 8.76
C CYS A 205 6.20 -2.05 7.42
N VAL A 206 5.56 -0.89 7.32
CA VAL A 206 5.69 0.01 6.16
C VAL A 206 7.15 0.40 5.91
N TYR A 207 7.88 0.79 6.95
CA TYR A 207 9.29 1.14 6.85
C TYR A 207 10.14 -0.01 6.28
N LEU A 208 9.93 -1.25 6.74
CA LEU A 208 10.67 -2.40 6.24
C LEU A 208 10.43 -2.66 4.75
N VAL A 209 9.17 -2.55 4.31
CA VAL A 209 8.80 -2.69 2.89
C VAL A 209 9.51 -1.62 2.06
N PHE A 210 9.44 -0.35 2.48
CA PHE A 210 10.14 0.73 1.78
C PHE A 210 11.67 0.61 1.82
N ALA A 211 12.23 0.03 2.89
CA ALA A 211 13.66 -0.21 3.01
C ALA A 211 14.14 -1.44 2.23
N GLY A 212 13.23 -2.23 1.64
CA GLY A 212 13.55 -3.50 0.97
C GLY A 212 14.13 -4.55 1.91
N LYS A 213 13.76 -4.52 3.20
CA LYS A 213 14.25 -5.42 4.26
C LYS A 213 13.18 -6.43 4.67
N GLU A 214 12.55 -7.03 3.67
CA GLU A 214 11.43 -7.97 3.85
C GLU A 214 11.86 -9.22 4.65
N GLU A 215 13.14 -9.63 4.59
CA GLU A 215 13.62 -10.76 5.41
C GLU A 215 13.51 -10.54 6.93
N GLN A 216 13.50 -9.28 7.38
CA GLN A 216 13.31 -8.96 8.80
C GLN A 216 11.85 -9.13 9.22
N PHE A 217 10.93 -9.11 8.26
CA PHE A 217 9.50 -9.28 8.48
C PHE A 217 9.16 -10.67 9.01
N SER A 218 9.77 -11.70 8.41
CA SER A 218 9.60 -13.10 8.81
C SER A 218 10.02 -13.32 10.26
N SER A 219 11.12 -12.68 10.68
CA SER A 219 11.60 -12.76 12.06
C SER A 219 10.63 -12.11 13.05
N LEU A 220 10.02 -10.99 12.67
CA LEU A 220 9.04 -10.31 13.52
C LEU A 220 7.75 -11.12 13.65
N LEU A 221 7.25 -11.66 12.53
CA LEU A 221 6.07 -12.52 12.51
C LEU A 221 6.25 -13.78 13.35
N SER A 222 7.46 -14.34 13.41
CA SER A 222 7.75 -15.50 14.25
C SER A 222 7.78 -15.21 15.76
N SER A 223 7.86 -13.93 16.14
CA SER A 223 7.90 -13.48 17.54
C SER A 223 6.56 -13.02 18.11
N LEU A 224 5.57 -12.82 17.23
CA LEU A 224 4.18 -12.48 17.56
C LEU A 224 3.36 -13.75 17.75
#